data_AF-A0A968L9G7-F1
#
_entry.id   AF-A0A968L9G7-F1
#
_cell.length_a   1.000
_cell.length_b   1.000
_cell.length_c   1.000
_cell.angle_alpha   90.00
_cell.angle_beta   90.00
_cell.angle_gamma   90.00
#
_symmetry.space_group_name_H-M   'P 1'
#
loop_
_entity.id
_entity.type
_entity.pdbx_description
1 polymer ?
#
loop_
_entity_poly.entity_id
_entity_poly.type
_entity_poly.pdbx_seq_one_letter_code
_entity_poly.pdbx_strand_id
1 'polypeptide(L)'
;MDKRRVVVTGVGLITPLGVGVEKSWDGLMHGRSGIGPITHFDATAFPTQIAGEVHGFNPEDYIEVKEIKKMDRFIHFGIAASIMAMEDAGLKIDEANAPRVGVYVGAGMGGLPAIEHYHKVLLEKGPRKITPFFIPMLIINLAAGQISIRFGAKGPNSAPATACATGSHAIGDAFKVIQRGDADAMIAGGTESVITAMGIGGFNAMKALSTRNSEPEKASRPFDRDRDGFVMGEGSG
;
A
#
# COMPACT_ATOMS: atom_id res chain seq x y z
N MET A 1 -2.23 35.45 0.34
CA MET A 1 -2.89 34.42 1.18
C MET A 1 -1.86 33.90 2.15
N ASP A 2 -2.18 33.93 3.45
CA ASP A 2 -1.31 33.37 4.47
C ASP A 2 -1.29 31.84 4.36
N LYS A 3 -0.08 31.27 4.26
CA LYS A 3 0.13 29.82 4.17
C LYS A 3 -0.14 29.20 5.55
N ARG A 4 -1.10 28.28 5.63
CA ARG A 4 -1.39 27.56 6.87
C ARG A 4 -0.20 26.67 7.25
N ARG A 5 0.08 26.56 8.55
CA ARG A 5 0.96 25.51 9.09
C ARG A 5 0.22 24.18 9.01
N VAL A 6 0.97 23.11 8.77
CA VAL A 6 0.45 21.74 8.71
C VAL A 6 1.27 20.89 9.66
N VAL A 7 0.61 20.00 10.38
CA VAL A 7 1.22 19.08 11.36
C VAL A 7 0.73 17.66 11.08
N VAL A 8 1.51 16.66 11.50
CA VAL A 8 1.10 15.25 11.49
C VAL A 8 0.48 14.94 12.85
N THR A 9 -0.75 14.45 12.87
CA THR A 9 -1.49 14.17 14.11
C THR A 9 -1.71 12.69 14.38
N GLY A 10 -1.56 11.83 13.37
CA GLY A 10 -1.64 10.39 13.56
C GLY A 10 -0.92 9.63 12.45
N VAL A 11 -0.47 8.41 12.75
CA VAL A 11 0.25 7.53 11.84
C VAL A 11 -0.31 6.10 11.90
N GLY A 12 -0.24 5.39 10.78
CA GLY A 12 -0.69 4.00 10.70
C GLY A 12 0.16 3.23 9.70
N LEU A 13 0.62 2.04 10.09
CA LEU A 13 1.64 1.31 9.34
C LEU A 13 1.27 -0.17 9.20
N ILE A 14 1.38 -0.67 7.98
CA ILE A 14 1.38 -2.10 7.65
C ILE A 14 2.69 -2.37 6.91
N THR A 15 3.59 -3.14 7.51
CA THR A 15 4.93 -3.35 6.94
C THR A 15 5.39 -4.80 7.09
N PRO A 16 6.46 -5.20 6.38
CA PRO A 16 7.11 -6.50 6.61
C PRO A 16 7.72 -6.67 8.01
N LEU A 17 7.88 -5.57 8.77
CA LEU A 17 8.32 -5.61 10.17
C LEU A 17 7.16 -5.82 11.15
N GLY A 18 5.92 -5.65 10.70
CA GLY A 18 4.72 -5.90 11.49
C GLY A 18 3.49 -5.13 11.04
N VAL A 19 2.34 -5.65 11.46
CA VAL A 19 1.04 -4.95 11.38
C VAL A 19 0.92 -4.04 12.60
N GLY A 20 0.87 -2.73 12.36
CA GLY A 20 0.81 -1.70 13.40
C GLY A 20 2.10 -0.88 13.55
N VAL A 21 1.94 0.35 14.05
CA VAL A 21 3.01 1.32 14.25
C VAL A 21 4.04 0.81 15.26
N GLU A 22 3.59 0.34 16.41
CA GLU A 22 4.46 -0.12 17.49
C GLU A 22 5.38 -1.27 17.05
N LYS A 23 4.82 -2.31 16.42
CA LYS A 23 5.61 -3.45 15.94
C LYS A 23 6.59 -3.07 14.83
N SER A 24 6.13 -2.24 13.89
CA SER A 24 6.98 -1.74 12.80
C SER A 24 8.14 -0.90 13.35
N TRP A 25 7.86 0.00 14.30
CA TRP A 25 8.85 0.86 14.92
C TRP A 25 9.83 0.08 15.79
N ASP A 26 9.35 -0.86 16.59
CA ASP A 26 10.21 -1.75 17.38
C ASP A 26 11.16 -2.57 16.49
N GLY A 27 10.66 -3.07 15.35
CA GLY A 27 11.48 -3.78 14.37
C GLY A 27 12.58 -2.91 13.77
N LEU A 28 12.22 -1.67 13.42
CA LEU A 28 13.15 -0.68 12.90
C LEU A 28 14.24 -0.34 13.92
N MET A 29 13.86 -0.04 15.16
CA MET A 29 14.79 0.36 16.22
C MET A 29 15.77 -0.75 16.62
N HIS A 30 15.39 -2.02 16.43
CA HIS A 30 16.25 -3.17 16.70
C HIS A 30 16.97 -3.71 15.46
N GLY A 31 16.87 -3.03 14.31
CA GLY A 31 17.55 -3.45 13.08
C GLY A 31 17.10 -4.82 12.56
N ARG A 32 15.85 -5.21 12.82
CA ARG A 32 15.31 -6.48 12.34
C ARG A 32 15.04 -6.38 10.83
N SER A 33 15.41 -7.43 10.09
CA SER A 33 15.03 -7.55 8.68
C SER A 33 13.61 -8.10 8.57
N GLY A 34 12.80 -7.47 7.72
CA GLY A 34 11.50 -8.00 7.28
C GLY A 34 11.58 -8.80 5.97
N ILE A 35 12.79 -9.08 5.48
CA ILE A 35 13.01 -9.80 4.21
C ILE A 35 13.18 -11.30 4.48
N GLY A 36 12.44 -12.11 3.72
CA GLY A 36 12.52 -13.57 3.75
C GLY A 36 12.22 -14.19 2.38
N PRO A 37 12.13 -15.53 2.29
CA PRO A 37 11.68 -16.22 1.09
C PRO A 37 10.27 -15.80 0.71
N ILE A 38 9.98 -15.71 -0.59
CA ILE A 38 8.62 -15.50 -1.10
C ILE A 38 7.75 -16.71 -0.74
N THR A 39 6.58 -16.45 -0.16
CA THR A 39 5.57 -17.47 0.19
C THR A 39 4.25 -17.28 -0.54
N HIS A 40 4.01 -16.12 -1.16
CA HIS A 40 2.77 -15.84 -1.90
C HIS A 40 2.60 -16.70 -3.16
N PHE A 41 3.69 -17.18 -3.76
CA PHE A 41 3.67 -18.06 -4.94
C PHE A 41 4.96 -18.90 -5.04
N ASP A 42 4.97 -19.89 -5.94
CA ASP A 42 6.18 -20.67 -6.24
C ASP A 42 7.20 -19.84 -7.03
N ALA A 43 8.21 -19.33 -6.33
CA ALA A 43 9.27 -18.51 -6.90
C ALA A 43 10.48 -19.32 -7.41
N THR A 44 10.46 -20.65 -7.43
CA THR A 44 11.64 -21.49 -7.74
C THR A 44 12.26 -21.22 -9.12
N ALA A 45 11.44 -20.86 -10.11
CA ALA A 45 11.89 -20.53 -11.47
C ALA A 45 12.44 -19.10 -11.61
N PHE A 46 12.35 -18.26 -10.57
CA PHE A 46 12.72 -16.85 -10.64
C PHE A 46 14.15 -16.62 -10.12
N PRO A 47 14.91 -15.69 -10.72
CA PRO A 47 16.23 -15.29 -10.21
C PRO A 47 16.16 -14.71 -8.79
N THR A 48 15.10 -13.95 -8.47
CA THR A 48 14.82 -13.44 -7.12
C THR A 48 13.72 -14.27 -6.49
N GLN A 49 14.00 -14.78 -5.29
CA GLN A 49 13.13 -15.69 -4.53
C GLN A 49 12.82 -15.13 -3.13
N ILE A 50 13.12 -13.84 -2.92
CA ILE A 50 13.03 -13.15 -1.64
C ILE A 50 12.21 -11.87 -1.77
N ALA A 51 11.48 -11.52 -0.73
CA ALA A 51 10.70 -10.30 -0.65
C ALA A 51 10.45 -9.91 0.82
N GLY A 52 9.98 -8.68 1.04
CA GLY A 52 9.40 -8.25 2.30
C GLY A 52 7.88 -8.44 2.26
N GLU A 53 7.40 -9.63 2.63
CA GLU A 53 5.96 -9.91 2.72
C GLU A 53 5.40 -9.41 4.05
N VAL A 54 4.16 -8.92 4.05
CA VAL A 54 3.47 -8.57 5.30
C VAL A 54 2.91 -9.85 5.93
N HIS A 55 3.47 -10.23 7.08
CA HIS A 55 3.03 -11.39 7.85
C HIS A 55 2.00 -11.04 8.93
N GLY A 56 1.09 -11.98 9.21
CA GLY A 56 0.10 -11.85 10.28
C GLY A 56 -1.00 -10.82 10.03
N PHE A 57 -1.16 -10.33 8.80
CA PHE A 57 -2.26 -9.44 8.44
C PHE A 57 -3.55 -10.23 8.18
N ASN A 58 -4.59 -9.92 8.93
CA ASN A 58 -5.94 -10.43 8.71
C ASN A 58 -6.87 -9.27 8.29
N PRO A 59 -7.39 -9.25 7.04
CA PRO A 59 -8.27 -8.18 6.59
C PRO A 59 -9.61 -8.14 7.35
N GLU A 60 -10.06 -9.24 7.96
CA GLU A 60 -11.32 -9.29 8.73
C GLU A 60 -11.27 -8.45 10.00
N ASP A 61 -10.08 -8.14 10.52
CA ASP A 61 -9.90 -7.25 11.68
C ASP A 61 -10.28 -5.80 11.33
N TYR A 62 -10.32 -5.46 10.03
CA TYR A 62 -10.49 -4.09 9.53
C TYR A 62 -11.69 -3.93 8.59
N ILE A 63 -12.07 -4.96 7.85
CA ILE A 63 -13.03 -4.87 6.74
C ILE A 63 -14.10 -5.95 6.91
N GLU A 64 -15.36 -5.59 6.68
CA GLU A 64 -16.43 -6.57 6.69
C GLU A 64 -16.18 -7.67 5.64
N VAL A 65 -16.34 -8.94 6.03
CA VAL A 65 -16.04 -10.13 5.21
C VAL A 65 -16.64 -10.05 3.79
N LYS A 66 -17.84 -9.49 3.65
CA LYS A 66 -18.53 -9.33 2.35
C LYS A 66 -17.84 -8.34 1.41
N GLU A 67 -17.12 -7.36 1.95
CA GLU A 67 -16.44 -6.31 1.19
C GLU A 67 -15.00 -6.72 0.84
N ILE A 68 -14.34 -7.54 1.66
CA ILE A 68 -12.97 -8.04 1.42
C ILE A 68 -12.82 -8.64 0.02
N LYS A 69 -13.78 -9.48 -0.39
CA LYS A 69 -13.78 -10.19 -1.68
C LYS A 69 -13.99 -9.28 -2.89
N LYS A 70 -14.26 -7.98 -2.68
CA LYS A 70 -14.47 -6.99 -3.74
C LYS A 70 -13.25 -6.07 -3.94
N MET A 71 -12.20 -6.29 -3.17
CA MET A 71 -11.02 -5.43 -3.08
C MET A 71 -9.75 -6.27 -3.25
N ASP A 72 -8.73 -5.67 -3.84
CA ASP A 72 -7.38 -6.25 -3.87
C ASP A 72 -6.62 -5.94 -2.56
N ARG A 73 -5.54 -6.67 -2.30
CA ARG A 73 -4.78 -6.64 -1.05
C ARG A 73 -4.17 -5.27 -0.75
N PHE A 74 -3.76 -4.50 -1.77
CA PHE A 74 -3.27 -3.13 -1.56
C PHE A 74 -4.37 -2.21 -0.97
N ILE A 75 -5.64 -2.42 -1.33
CA ILE A 75 -6.76 -1.66 -0.74
C ILE A 75 -6.95 -2.08 0.70
N HIS A 76 -6.81 -3.38 1.02
CA HIS A 76 -6.91 -3.87 2.40
C HIS A 76 -5.87 -3.21 3.30
N PHE A 77 -4.61 -3.16 2.86
CA PHE A 77 -3.55 -2.48 3.59
C PHE A 77 -3.83 -0.99 3.77
N GLY A 78 -4.26 -0.30 2.69
CA GLY A 78 -4.57 1.12 2.74
C GLY A 78 -5.68 1.46 3.74
N ILE A 79 -6.75 0.64 3.79
CA ILE A 79 -7.83 0.80 4.77
C ILE A 79 -7.31 0.54 6.18
N ALA A 80 -6.58 -0.55 6.42
CA ALA A 80 -6.07 -0.90 7.74
C ALA A 80 -5.11 0.16 8.30
N ALA A 81 -4.14 0.62 7.50
CA ALA A 81 -3.24 1.70 7.89
C ALA A 81 -4.00 3.01 8.17
N SER A 82 -5.02 3.33 7.36
CA SER A 82 -5.84 4.53 7.59
C SER A 82 -6.67 4.46 8.86
N ILE A 83 -7.16 3.27 9.25
CA ILE A 83 -7.85 3.07 10.54
C ILE A 83 -6.89 3.39 11.69
N MET A 84 -5.69 2.81 11.68
CA MET A 84 -4.68 3.07 12.71
C MET A 84 -4.33 4.56 12.80
N ALA A 85 -4.13 5.23 11.65
CA ALA A 85 -3.80 6.65 11.61
C ALA A 85 -4.94 7.54 12.15
N MET A 86 -6.20 7.19 11.85
CA MET A 86 -7.37 7.92 12.34
C MET A 86 -7.59 7.71 13.84
N GLU A 87 -7.35 6.49 14.34
CA GLU A 87 -7.39 6.16 15.76
C GLU A 87 -6.29 6.90 16.54
N ASP A 88 -5.06 6.88 16.05
CA ASP A 88 -3.91 7.59 16.64
C ASP A 88 -4.14 9.11 16.66
N ALA A 89 -4.73 9.67 15.60
CA ALA A 89 -5.08 11.08 15.53
C ALA A 89 -6.23 11.50 16.46
N GLY A 90 -7.06 10.56 16.91
CA GLY A 90 -8.30 10.85 17.64
C GLY A 90 -9.30 11.72 16.86
N LEU A 91 -9.16 11.81 15.53
CA LEU A 91 -9.99 12.67 14.68
C LEU A 91 -11.34 11.98 14.42
N LYS A 92 -12.43 12.65 14.80
CA LYS A 92 -13.80 12.22 14.46
C LYS A 92 -14.30 13.03 13.27
N ILE A 93 -14.77 12.34 12.24
CA ILE A 93 -15.41 12.97 11.08
C ILE A 93 -16.92 12.91 11.25
N ASP A 94 -17.57 14.06 11.14
CA ASP A 94 -19.02 14.22 11.21
C ASP A 94 -19.50 15.13 10.07
N GLU A 95 -20.80 15.44 10.04
CA GLU A 95 -21.37 16.27 8.96
C GLU A 95 -20.78 17.68 8.91
N ALA A 96 -20.33 18.22 10.05
CA ALA A 96 -19.81 19.58 10.12
C ALA A 96 -18.42 19.71 9.54
N ASN A 97 -17.56 18.69 9.70
CA ASN A 97 -16.19 18.72 9.19
C ASN A 97 -15.93 17.84 7.95
N ALA A 98 -16.83 16.91 7.60
CA ALA A 98 -16.65 15.98 6.47
C ALA A 98 -16.25 16.66 5.15
N PRO A 99 -16.85 17.79 4.72
CA PRO A 99 -16.44 18.49 3.50
C PRO A 99 -15.01 19.06 3.52
N ARG A 100 -14.39 19.11 4.71
CA ARG A 100 -13.06 19.68 4.96
C ARG A 100 -12.02 18.61 5.27
N VAL A 101 -12.39 17.34 5.28
CA VAL A 101 -11.45 16.21 5.42
C VAL A 101 -11.34 15.48 4.10
N GLY A 102 -10.13 15.43 3.53
CA GLY A 102 -9.85 14.77 2.26
C GLY A 102 -9.02 13.50 2.39
N VAL A 103 -8.83 12.80 1.27
CA VAL A 103 -8.08 11.53 1.21
C VAL A 103 -7.19 11.50 -0.03
N TYR A 104 -5.88 11.49 0.17
CA TYR A 104 -4.86 11.41 -0.88
C TYR A 104 -3.99 10.19 -0.64
N VAL A 105 -4.43 9.03 -1.11
CA VAL A 105 -3.70 7.75 -0.94
C VAL A 105 -3.48 7.12 -2.31
N GLY A 106 -2.21 6.92 -2.66
CA GLY A 106 -1.80 6.37 -3.95
C GLY A 106 -1.29 4.93 -3.86
N ALA A 107 -1.09 4.32 -5.03
CA ALA A 107 -0.38 3.07 -5.23
C ALA A 107 0.45 3.19 -6.52
N GLY A 108 1.54 2.43 -6.63
CA GLY A 108 2.39 2.45 -7.82
C GLY A 108 1.80 1.63 -8.96
N MET A 109 1.37 0.41 -8.66
CA MET A 109 0.89 -0.56 -9.65
C MET A 109 -0.53 -1.09 -9.35
N GLY A 110 -1.07 -0.86 -8.15
CA GLY A 110 -2.46 -1.15 -7.83
C GLY A 110 -2.74 -2.65 -7.75
N GLY A 111 -3.89 -3.10 -8.25
CA GLY A 111 -4.36 -4.48 -8.10
C GLY A 111 -3.72 -5.49 -9.04
N LEU A 112 -2.39 -5.58 -9.08
CA LEU A 112 -1.66 -6.55 -9.92
C LEU A 112 -2.06 -8.02 -9.62
N PRO A 113 -2.27 -8.45 -8.36
CA PRO A 113 -2.75 -9.81 -8.08
C PRO A 113 -4.10 -10.11 -8.77
N ALA A 114 -5.05 -9.17 -8.72
CA ALA A 114 -6.32 -9.30 -9.41
C ALA A 114 -6.16 -9.33 -10.95
N ILE A 115 -5.24 -8.56 -11.53
CA ILE A 115 -4.94 -8.61 -12.97
C ILE A 115 -4.47 -10.01 -13.37
N GLU A 116 -3.49 -10.57 -12.66
CA GLU A 116 -2.97 -11.91 -12.96
C GLU A 116 -4.06 -12.98 -12.87
N HIS A 117 -4.83 -12.96 -11.77
CA HIS A 117 -5.88 -13.92 -11.54
C HIS A 117 -6.95 -13.86 -12.64
N TYR A 118 -7.49 -12.67 -12.92
CA TYR A 118 -8.60 -12.54 -13.86
C TYR A 118 -8.15 -12.61 -15.33
N HIS A 119 -6.90 -12.29 -15.64
CA HIS A 119 -6.33 -12.59 -16.95
C HIS A 119 -6.29 -14.10 -17.20
N LYS A 120 -5.85 -14.90 -16.22
CA LYS A 120 -5.90 -16.36 -16.30
C LYS A 120 -7.33 -16.88 -16.44
N VAL A 121 -8.26 -16.37 -15.63
CA VAL A 121 -9.70 -16.72 -15.74
C VAL A 121 -10.26 -16.40 -17.12
N LEU A 122 -9.89 -15.26 -17.71
CA LEU A 122 -10.30 -14.87 -19.06
C LEU A 122 -9.82 -15.89 -20.10
N LEU A 123 -8.54 -16.25 -20.07
CA LEU A 123 -7.95 -17.19 -21.03
C LEU A 123 -8.52 -18.61 -20.91
N GLU A 124 -8.73 -19.08 -19.68
CA GLU A 124 -9.15 -20.47 -19.42
C GLU A 124 -10.68 -20.66 -19.48
N LYS A 125 -11.45 -19.66 -19.05
CA LYS A 125 -12.90 -19.79 -18.79
C LYS A 125 -13.76 -18.78 -19.54
N GLY A 126 -13.13 -17.83 -20.24
CA GLY A 126 -13.80 -16.81 -21.04
C GLY A 126 -14.31 -15.60 -20.23
N PRO A 127 -14.70 -14.52 -20.91
CA PRO A 127 -14.96 -13.21 -20.30
C PRO A 127 -16.16 -13.20 -19.34
N ARG A 128 -17.12 -14.13 -19.49
CA ARG A 128 -18.30 -14.22 -18.61
C ARG A 128 -17.96 -14.64 -17.16
N LYS A 129 -16.73 -15.08 -16.90
CA LYS A 129 -16.27 -15.48 -15.56
C LYS A 129 -15.50 -14.38 -14.82
N ILE A 130 -15.30 -13.22 -15.45
CA ILE A 130 -14.72 -12.06 -14.78
C ILE A 130 -15.75 -11.49 -13.79
N THR A 131 -15.32 -11.23 -12.56
CA THR A 131 -16.18 -10.66 -11.51
C THR A 131 -16.57 -9.22 -11.86
N PRO A 132 -17.80 -8.75 -11.54
CA PRO A 132 -18.15 -7.34 -11.70
C PRO A 132 -17.28 -6.41 -10.84
N PHE A 133 -16.62 -6.93 -9.81
CA PHE A 133 -15.71 -6.17 -8.95
C PHE A 133 -14.28 -6.09 -9.50
N PHE A 134 -14.01 -6.62 -10.70
CA PHE A 134 -12.66 -6.68 -11.24
C PHE A 134 -12.07 -5.28 -11.34
N ILE A 135 -12.74 -4.36 -12.03
CA ILE A 135 -12.26 -2.99 -12.19
C ILE A 135 -12.08 -2.28 -10.83
N PRO A 136 -13.05 -2.32 -9.89
CA PRO A 136 -12.85 -1.81 -8.53
C PRO A 136 -11.63 -2.37 -7.78
N MET A 137 -11.22 -3.62 -8.05
CA MET A 137 -10.01 -4.20 -7.46
C MET A 137 -8.72 -3.64 -8.05
N LEU A 138 -8.72 -3.14 -9.29
CA LEU A 138 -7.47 -2.75 -9.99
C LEU A 138 -7.08 -1.30 -9.77
N ILE A 139 -8.06 -0.41 -9.92
CA ILE A 139 -7.81 1.00 -10.13
C ILE A 139 -7.29 1.64 -8.85
N ILE A 140 -6.13 2.29 -8.96
CA ILE A 140 -5.34 2.79 -7.82
C ILE A 140 -6.16 3.71 -6.90
N ASN A 141 -7.05 4.53 -7.49
CA ASN A 141 -7.87 5.48 -6.75
C ASN A 141 -8.91 4.84 -5.82
N LEU A 142 -9.13 3.53 -5.90
CA LEU A 142 -10.05 2.83 -5.00
C LEU A 142 -9.47 2.64 -3.59
N ALA A 143 -8.16 2.73 -3.38
CA ALA A 143 -7.63 2.87 -2.02
C ALA A 143 -8.19 4.14 -1.35
N ALA A 144 -7.95 5.31 -1.95
CA ALA A 144 -8.47 6.59 -1.46
C ALA A 144 -10.01 6.64 -1.42
N GLY A 145 -10.67 6.07 -2.43
CA GLY A 145 -12.13 5.97 -2.51
C GLY A 145 -12.73 5.18 -1.34
N GLN A 146 -12.19 3.99 -1.03
CA GLN A 146 -12.69 3.16 0.06
C GLN A 146 -12.41 3.78 1.44
N ILE A 147 -11.26 4.42 1.61
CA ILE A 147 -10.92 5.18 2.83
C ILE A 147 -11.92 6.34 3.02
N SER A 148 -12.20 7.09 1.96
CA SER A 148 -13.18 8.20 1.97
C SER A 148 -14.59 7.72 2.34
N ILE A 149 -15.06 6.62 1.73
CA ILE A 149 -16.35 5.99 2.04
C ILE A 149 -16.40 5.58 3.52
N ARG A 150 -15.33 4.94 4.01
CA ARG A 150 -15.27 4.42 5.37
C ARG A 150 -15.40 5.50 6.44
N PHE A 151 -14.65 6.60 6.29
CA PHE A 151 -14.62 7.65 7.31
C PHE A 151 -15.61 8.79 7.02
N GLY A 152 -16.34 8.75 5.90
CA GLY A 152 -17.22 9.85 5.50
C GLY A 152 -16.47 11.14 5.13
N ALA A 153 -15.20 11.04 4.71
CA ALA A 153 -14.38 12.16 4.30
C ALA A 153 -14.83 12.65 2.91
N LYS A 154 -15.39 13.86 2.83
CA LYS A 154 -16.05 14.44 1.63
C LYS A 154 -15.26 15.59 1.00
N GLY A 155 -14.09 15.91 1.54
CA GLY A 155 -13.15 16.86 0.96
C GLY A 155 -12.44 16.32 -0.29
N PRO A 156 -11.33 16.95 -0.71
CA PRO A 156 -10.56 16.52 -1.87
C PRO A 156 -10.16 15.04 -1.79
N ASN A 157 -10.47 14.26 -2.84
CA ASN A 157 -10.14 12.85 -2.93
C ASN A 157 -9.36 12.58 -4.23
N SER A 158 -8.15 12.04 -4.10
CA SER A 158 -7.26 11.75 -5.23
C SER A 158 -6.29 10.60 -4.90
N ALA A 159 -5.67 10.05 -5.92
CA ALA A 159 -4.67 9.00 -5.77
C ALA A 159 -3.57 9.19 -6.83
N PRO A 160 -2.43 9.80 -6.47
CA PRO A 160 -1.31 9.88 -7.40
C PRO A 160 -0.75 8.49 -7.65
N ALA A 161 -0.18 8.29 -8.85
CA ALA A 161 0.53 7.08 -9.23
C ALA A 161 1.84 7.50 -9.91
N THR A 162 2.93 7.46 -9.15
CA THR A 162 4.25 7.97 -9.55
C THR A 162 5.35 6.99 -9.15
N ALA A 163 5.08 5.70 -9.32
CA ALA A 163 5.97 4.59 -8.95
C ALA A 163 6.45 4.72 -7.49
N CYS A 164 7.77 4.61 -7.25
CA CYS A 164 8.37 4.67 -5.91
C CYS A 164 8.10 5.97 -5.15
N ALA A 165 7.78 7.07 -5.85
CA ALA A 165 7.52 8.37 -5.23
C ALA A 165 6.05 8.54 -4.80
N THR A 166 5.18 7.56 -5.07
CA THR A 166 3.73 7.70 -4.91
C THR A 166 3.29 8.16 -3.53
N GLY A 167 3.72 7.47 -2.46
CA GLY A 167 3.35 7.86 -1.10
C GLY A 167 3.87 9.25 -0.73
N SER A 168 5.10 9.59 -1.15
CA SER A 168 5.68 10.91 -0.90
C SER A 168 4.95 12.03 -1.64
N HIS A 169 4.57 11.82 -2.90
CA HIS A 169 3.77 12.79 -3.65
C HIS A 169 2.36 12.92 -3.07
N ALA A 170 1.74 11.83 -2.64
CA ALA A 170 0.43 11.86 -2.00
C ALA A 170 0.43 12.73 -0.72
N ILE A 171 1.43 12.53 0.15
CA ILE A 171 1.62 13.34 1.36
C ILE A 171 1.95 14.80 1.01
N GLY A 172 2.83 15.03 0.02
CA GLY A 172 3.20 16.37 -0.42
C GLY A 172 2.03 17.16 -1.01
N ASP A 173 1.21 16.51 -1.82
CA ASP A 173 0.02 17.10 -2.42
C ASP A 173 -1.05 17.38 -1.35
N ALA A 174 -1.28 16.44 -0.42
CA ALA A 174 -2.16 16.63 0.72
C ALA A 174 -1.73 17.80 1.61
N PHE A 175 -0.42 17.92 1.88
CA PHE A 175 0.16 19.07 2.56
C PHE A 175 -0.20 20.38 1.84
N LYS A 176 -0.09 20.42 0.51
CA LYS A 176 -0.46 21.61 -0.28
C LYS A 176 -1.95 21.92 -0.23
N VAL A 177 -2.81 20.92 -0.17
CA VAL A 177 -4.28 21.09 -0.01
C VAL A 177 -4.57 21.82 1.30
N ILE A 178 -3.99 21.37 2.41
CA ILE A 178 -4.18 22.03 3.72
C ILE A 178 -3.51 23.41 3.74
N GLN A 179 -2.27 23.53 3.25
CA GLN A 179 -1.51 24.78 3.26
C GLN A 179 -2.23 25.93 2.56
N ARG A 180 -2.96 25.64 1.47
CA ARG A 180 -3.73 26.64 0.71
C ARG A 180 -5.19 26.79 1.16
N GLY A 181 -5.63 26.02 2.15
CA GLY A 181 -6.94 26.17 2.78
C GLY A 181 -8.08 25.39 2.13
N ASP A 182 -7.80 24.44 1.24
CA ASP A 182 -8.83 23.63 0.57
C ASP A 182 -9.34 22.47 1.44
N ALA A 183 -8.59 22.08 2.48
CA ALA A 183 -8.98 21.13 3.51
C ALA A 183 -8.43 21.56 4.88
N ASP A 184 -9.00 21.03 5.94
CA ASP A 184 -8.53 21.22 7.32
C ASP A 184 -7.80 19.97 7.85
N ALA A 185 -8.11 18.78 7.31
CA ALA A 185 -7.36 17.55 7.54
C ALA A 185 -7.28 16.69 6.26
N MET A 186 -6.25 15.87 6.14
CA MET A 186 -6.07 14.94 5.03
C MET A 186 -5.58 13.59 5.56
N ILE A 187 -6.21 12.51 5.11
CA ILE A 187 -5.66 11.16 5.22
C ILE A 187 -4.76 10.97 4.00
N ALA A 188 -3.46 10.79 4.19
CA ALA A 188 -2.51 10.72 3.08
C ALA A 188 -1.40 9.71 3.28
N GLY A 189 -0.96 9.09 2.19
CA GLY A 189 0.05 8.02 2.22
C GLY A 189 0.11 7.22 0.93
N GLY A 190 0.66 6.02 1.01
CA GLY A 190 0.72 5.07 -0.08
C GLY A 190 0.50 3.63 0.36
N THR A 191 0.09 2.78 -0.58
CA THR A 191 -0.11 1.35 -0.36
C THR A 191 0.30 0.55 -1.59
N GLU A 192 0.81 -0.67 -1.40
CA GLU A 192 1.20 -1.56 -2.49
C GLU A 192 1.19 -3.03 -2.05
N SER A 193 0.81 -3.95 -2.96
CA SER A 193 0.86 -5.41 -2.73
C SER A 193 1.11 -6.16 -4.04
N VAL A 194 2.34 -6.05 -4.53
CA VAL A 194 2.75 -6.50 -5.88
C VAL A 194 3.82 -7.59 -5.87
N ILE A 195 3.97 -8.27 -4.74
CA ILE A 195 4.77 -9.50 -4.64
C ILE A 195 3.96 -10.63 -5.31
N THR A 196 4.03 -10.64 -6.63
CA THR A 196 3.34 -11.59 -7.50
C THR A 196 4.30 -12.12 -8.55
N ALA A 197 3.89 -13.16 -9.28
CA ALA A 197 4.74 -13.78 -10.31
C ALA A 197 5.09 -12.77 -11.43
N MET A 198 4.13 -11.97 -11.90
CA MET A 198 4.43 -10.93 -12.91
C MET A 198 5.20 -9.75 -12.32
N GLY A 199 4.93 -9.38 -11.07
CA GLY A 199 5.67 -8.32 -10.38
C GLY A 199 7.16 -8.66 -10.29
N ILE A 200 7.48 -9.80 -9.69
CA ILE A 200 8.87 -10.28 -9.55
C ILE A 200 9.49 -10.54 -10.93
N GLY A 201 8.78 -11.21 -11.84
CA GLY A 201 9.28 -11.48 -13.19
C GLY A 201 9.61 -10.22 -13.99
N GLY A 202 8.74 -9.20 -13.93
CA GLY A 202 8.94 -7.93 -14.62
C GLY A 202 10.18 -7.18 -14.12
N PHE A 203 10.36 -7.07 -12.81
CA PHE A 203 11.55 -6.42 -12.25
C PHE A 203 12.82 -7.26 -12.39
N ASN A 204 12.73 -8.59 -12.41
CA ASN A 204 13.86 -9.46 -12.77
C ASN A 204 14.30 -9.26 -14.21
N ALA A 205 13.37 -9.11 -15.16
CA ALA A 205 13.68 -8.86 -16.57
C ALA A 205 14.45 -7.53 -16.75
N MET A 206 14.16 -6.53 -15.92
CA MET A 206 14.90 -5.26 -15.87
C MET A 206 16.22 -5.33 -15.07
N LYS A 207 16.54 -6.48 -14.47
CA LYS A 207 17.69 -6.67 -13.57
C LYS A 207 17.70 -5.69 -12.39
N ALA A 208 16.51 -5.33 -11.88
CA ALA A 208 16.37 -4.34 -10.83
C ALA A 208 16.37 -4.95 -9.41
N LEU A 209 16.03 -6.23 -9.28
CA LEU A 209 15.95 -6.94 -8.00
C LEU A 209 17.28 -7.58 -7.62
N SER A 210 17.58 -7.59 -6.32
CA SER A 210 18.65 -8.42 -5.75
C SER A 210 18.34 -9.90 -5.98
N THR A 211 19.36 -10.71 -6.25
CA THR A 211 19.24 -12.17 -6.42
C THR A 211 19.94 -12.94 -5.30
N ARG A 212 20.24 -12.27 -4.18
CA ARG A 212 20.90 -12.85 -3.00
C ARG A 212 19.96 -13.72 -2.16
N ASN A 213 19.48 -14.80 -2.75
CA ASN A 213 18.49 -15.69 -2.14
C ASN A 213 19.03 -16.44 -0.91
N SER A 214 20.34 -16.63 -0.79
CA SER A 214 20.98 -17.39 0.31
C SER A 214 21.06 -16.65 1.64
N GLU A 215 20.98 -15.32 1.62
CA GLU A 215 21.01 -14.45 2.81
C GLU A 215 19.96 -13.33 2.67
N PRO A 216 18.65 -13.68 2.66
CA PRO A 216 17.57 -12.73 2.40
C PRO A 216 17.64 -11.49 3.30
N GLU A 217 17.96 -11.68 4.58
CA GLU A 217 18.04 -10.66 5.60
C GLU A 217 19.16 -9.64 5.38
N LYS A 218 20.11 -9.95 4.48
CA LYS A 218 21.22 -9.05 4.11
C LYS A 218 21.12 -8.59 2.67
N ALA A 219 20.10 -8.96 1.90
CA ALA A 219 20.00 -8.63 0.48
C ALA A 219 19.82 -7.11 0.26
N SER A 220 18.92 -6.48 1.03
CA SER A 220 18.76 -5.02 1.00
C SER A 220 19.88 -4.35 1.80
N ARG A 221 20.91 -3.88 1.10
CA ARG A 221 22.10 -3.24 1.67
C ARG A 221 22.39 -1.87 1.03
N PRO A 222 21.54 -0.85 1.29
CA PRO A 222 21.75 0.49 0.74
C PRO A 222 23.17 1.01 1.01
N PHE A 223 23.78 1.64 0.00
CA PHE A 223 25.13 2.22 0.04
C PHE A 223 26.30 1.22 0.20
N ASP A 224 26.03 -0.05 0.47
CA ASP A 224 27.07 -1.09 0.50
C ASP A 224 27.71 -1.29 -0.89
N ARG A 225 29.00 -1.62 -0.91
CA ARG A 225 29.75 -1.85 -2.17
C ARG A 225 29.18 -3.03 -2.94
N ASP A 226 28.70 -4.05 -2.24
CA ASP A 226 28.30 -5.34 -2.80
C ASP A 226 26.76 -5.44 -2.96
N ARG A 227 26.06 -4.30 -2.98
CA ARG A 227 24.63 -4.20 -3.32
C ARG A 227 24.38 -4.56 -4.79
N ASP A 228 23.33 -5.33 -5.07
CA ASP A 228 23.07 -5.90 -6.40
C ASP A 228 21.65 -5.65 -6.93
N GLY A 229 20.83 -4.88 -6.21
CA GLY A 229 19.47 -4.51 -6.60
C GLY A 229 18.62 -4.13 -5.38
N PHE A 230 17.38 -3.71 -5.59
CA PHE A 230 16.45 -3.53 -4.47
C PHE A 230 15.77 -4.85 -4.11
N VAL A 231 15.18 -4.93 -2.92
CA VAL A 231 14.31 -6.04 -2.53
C VAL A 231 12.87 -5.53 -2.49
N MET A 232 11.97 -6.18 -3.22
CA MET A 232 10.56 -5.80 -3.26
C MET A 232 9.90 -6.06 -1.90
N GLY A 233 9.06 -5.13 -1.46
CA GLY A 233 8.21 -5.29 -0.28
C GLY A 233 6.77 -4.91 -0.58
N GLU A 234 5.86 -5.24 0.34
CA GLU A 234 4.47 -4.81 0.32
C GLU A 234 4.08 -4.12 1.64
N GLY A 235 2.98 -3.37 1.64
CA GLY A 235 2.50 -2.68 2.83
C GLY A 235 1.77 -1.38 2.55
N SER A 236 1.57 -0.58 3.60
CA SER A 236 0.95 0.74 3.53
C SER A 236 1.46 1.64 4.66
N GLY A 237 1.53 2.94 4.39
CA GLY A 237 1.85 3.99 5.35
C GLY A 237 1.61 5.39 4.82
#